data_AF-A0A1F6BM97-F1
#
_entry.id   AF-A0A1F6BM97-F1
#
_cell.length_a   1.000
_cell.length_b   1.000
_cell.length_c   1.000
_cell.angle_alpha   90.00
_cell.angle_beta   90.00
_cell.angle_gamma   90.00
#
_symmetry.space_group_name_H-M   'P 1'
#
loop_
_entity.id
_entity.type
_entity.pdbx_description
1 polymer ?
#
loop_
_entity_poly.entity_id
_entity_poly.type
_entity_poly.pdbx_seq_one_letter_code
_entity_poly.pdbx_strand_id
1 'polypeptide(L)'
;MNWWRVVIIVVIVVVLGLGIYSLMREKQGLEREVAGLRSEFRNLEKENRELNSRIEYFASSENLLKEIKSQFNYREQGEGLIIIVPNKTATE
;
A
#
# COMPACT_ATOMS: atom_id res chain seq x y z
N MET A 1 -45.06 -23.91 41.31
CA MET A 1 -44.14 -23.93 40.15
C MET A 1 -43.65 -22.50 39.92
N ASN A 2 -42.35 -22.23 40.12
CA ASN A 2 -41.81 -20.86 40.20
C ASN A 2 -41.55 -20.26 38.80
N TRP A 3 -42.58 -20.28 37.95
CA TRP A 3 -42.48 -19.97 36.53
C TRP A 3 -41.99 -18.54 36.26
N TRP A 4 -42.31 -17.60 37.15
CA TRP A 4 -41.83 -16.21 37.07
C TRP A 4 -40.29 -16.09 37.15
N ARG A 5 -39.62 -16.97 37.91
CA ARG A 5 -38.14 -16.98 38.01
C ARG A 5 -37.52 -17.39 36.69
N VAL A 6 -38.14 -18.35 35.99
CA VAL A 6 -37.68 -18.81 34.66
C VAL A 6 -37.81 -17.68 33.64
N VAL A 7 -38.93 -16.95 33.66
CA VAL A 7 -39.13 -15.79 32.77
C VAL A 7 -38.05 -14.73 32.98
N ILE A 8 -37.73 -14.39 34.23
CA ILE A 8 -36.68 -13.40 34.54
C ILE A 8 -35.31 -13.86 34.03
N ILE A 9 -34.96 -15.14 34.23
CA ILE A 9 -33.68 -15.68 33.76
C ILE A 9 -33.61 -15.62 32.22
N VAL A 10 -34.71 -15.96 31.53
CA VAL A 10 -34.77 -15.86 30.06
C VAL A 10 -34.57 -14.42 29.59
N VAL A 11 -35.22 -13.45 30.23
CA VAL A 11 -35.05 -12.03 29.88
C VAL A 11 -33.60 -11.58 30.10
N ILE A 12 -32.98 -11.95 31.21
CA ILE A 12 -31.57 -11.62 31.48
C ILE A 12 -30.65 -12.21 30.41
N VAL A 13 -30.84 -13.49 30.05
CA VAL A 13 -30.04 -14.15 29.01
C VAL A 13 -30.20 -13.47 27.65
N VAL A 14 -31.41 -13.06 27.29
CA VAL A 14 -31.67 -12.34 26.03
C VAL A 14 -30.95 -10.99 26.03
N VAL A 15 -31.05 -10.21 27.11
CA VAL A 15 -30.38 -8.90 27.21
C VAL A 15 -28.86 -9.05 27.15
N LEU A 16 -28.29 -10.03 27.85
CA LEU A 16 -26.86 -10.31 27.81
C LEU A 16 -26.41 -10.78 26.40
N GLY A 17 -27.22 -11.64 25.76
CA GLY A 17 -26.95 -12.10 24.40
C GLY A 17 -26.91 -10.95 23.39
N LEU A 18 -27.86 -10.01 23.48
CA LEU A 18 -27.89 -8.81 22.65
C LEU A 18 -26.67 -7.90 22.92
N GLY A 19 -26.31 -7.70 24.19
CA GLY A 19 -25.15 -6.87 24.56
C GLY A 19 -23.81 -7.46 24.07
N ILE A 20 -23.64 -8.78 24.17
CA ILE A 20 -22.45 -9.46 23.64
C ILE A 20 -22.42 -9.35 22.11
N TYR A 21 -23.56 -9.53 21.45
CA TYR A 21 -23.65 -9.44 19.99
C TYR A 21 -23.30 -8.03 19.47
N SER A 22 -23.81 -6.98 20.13
CA SER A 22 -23.49 -5.60 19.73
C SER A 22 -22.00 -5.30 19.92
N LEU A 23 -21.42 -5.71 21.05
CA LEU A 23 -20.01 -5.49 21.34
C LEU A 23 -19.09 -6.23 20.36
N MET A 24 -19.47 -7.45 19.97
CA MET A 24 -18.73 -8.23 18.97
C MET A 24 -18.77 -7.57 17.59
N ARG A 25 -19.92 -7.02 17.18
CA ARG A 25 -20.02 -6.26 15.92
C ARG A 25 -19.15 -5.01 15.94
N GLU A 26 -19.19 -4.25 17.03
CA GLU A 26 -18.39 -3.04 17.18
C GLU A 26 -16.90 -3.34 17.12
N LYS A 27 -16.44 -4.36 17.87
CA LYS A 27 -15.05 -4.84 17.82
C LYS A 27 -14.61 -5.20 16.40
N GLN A 28 -15.43 -5.93 15.65
CA GLN A 28 -15.10 -6.28 14.26
C GLN A 28 -15.05 -5.06 13.33
N GLY A 29 -15.93 -4.08 13.55
CA GLY A 29 -15.92 -2.81 12.83
C GLY A 29 -14.61 -2.05 13.07
N LEU A 30 -14.25 -1.87 14.33
CA LEU A 30 -13.00 -1.21 14.74
C LEU A 30 -11.76 -1.95 14.22
N GLU A 31 -11.73 -3.28 14.27
CA GLU A 31 -10.60 -4.05 13.75
C GLU A 31 -10.41 -3.85 12.24
N ARG A 32 -11.50 -3.77 11.47
CA ARG A 32 -11.43 -3.48 10.03
C ARG A 32 -10.94 -2.07 9.75
N GLU A 33 -11.43 -1.08 10.50
CA GLU A 33 -11.00 0.30 10.36
C GLU A 33 -9.50 0.45 10.69
N VAL A 34 -9.04 -0.13 11.79
CA VAL A 34 -7.62 -0.16 12.16
C VAL A 34 -6.78 -0.87 11.09
N ALA A 35 -7.26 -1.98 10.53
CA ALA A 35 -6.56 -2.68 9.47
C ALA A 35 -6.45 -1.82 8.18
N GLY A 36 -7.53 -1.12 7.82
CA GLY A 36 -7.56 -0.18 6.70
C GLY A 36 -6.56 0.96 6.89
N LEU A 37 -6.63 1.62 8.05
CA LEU A 37 -5.77 2.75 8.40
C LEU A 37 -4.28 2.35 8.44
N ARG A 38 -3.97 1.16 8.97
CA ARG A 38 -2.60 0.60 8.92
C ARG A 38 -2.13 0.35 7.50
N SER A 39 -3.03 -0.06 6.60
CA SER A 39 -2.69 -0.27 5.19
C SER A 39 -2.39 1.04 4.48
N GLU A 40 -3.23 2.06 4.69
CA GLU A 40 -3.00 3.40 4.16
C GLU A 40 -1.68 3.98 4.66
N PHE A 41 -1.41 3.86 5.96
CA PHE A 41 -0.16 4.34 6.54
C PHE A 41 1.07 3.68 5.91
N ARG A 42 1.05 2.36 5.68
CA ARG A 42 2.14 1.64 5.00
C ARG A 42 2.32 2.10 3.55
N ASN A 43 1.23 2.40 2.85
CA ASN A 43 1.29 2.91 1.48
C ASN A 43 1.92 4.31 1.46
N LEU A 44 1.48 5.21 2.34
CA LEU A 44 2.06 6.55 2.47
C LEU A 44 3.55 6.50 2.84
N GLU A 45 3.94 5.60 3.74
CA GLU A 45 5.35 5.42 4.13
C GLU A 45 6.19 4.92 2.94
N LYS A 46 5.64 4.03 2.11
CA LYS A 46 6.29 3.55 0.89
C LYS A 46 6.43 4.68 -0.14
N GLU A 47 5.38 5.44 -0.39
CA GLU A 47 5.40 6.60 -1.30
C GLU A 47 6.42 7.63 -0.85
N ASN A 48 6.47 7.95 0.44
CA ASN A 48 7.43 8.90 1.00
C ASN A 48 8.89 8.41 0.80
N ARG A 49 9.16 7.12 1.05
CA ARG A 49 10.47 6.52 0.75
C ARG A 49 10.85 6.61 -0.73
N GLU A 50 9.91 6.33 -1.63
CA GLU A 50 10.14 6.42 -3.07
C GLU A 50 10.39 7.87 -3.52
N LEU A 51 9.60 8.82 -3.02
CA LEU A 51 9.78 10.24 -3.28
C LEU A 51 11.14 10.74 -2.80
N ASN A 52 11.54 10.38 -1.57
CA ASN A 52 12.86 10.75 -1.06
C ASN A 52 13.99 10.16 -1.91
N SER A 53 13.85 8.91 -2.34
CA SER A 53 14.85 8.26 -3.21
C SER A 53 14.95 8.98 -4.57
N ARG A 54 13.83 9.42 -5.13
CA ARG A 54 13.80 10.21 -6.36
C ARG A 54 14.45 11.58 -6.16
N ILE A 55 14.14 12.26 -5.06
CA ILE A 55 14.74 13.56 -4.70
C ILE A 55 16.27 13.41 -4.60
N GLU A 56 16.75 12.39 -3.90
CA GLU A 56 18.17 12.11 -3.77
C GLU A 56 18.82 11.79 -5.13
N TYR A 57 18.16 10.98 -5.95
CA TYR A 57 18.62 10.68 -7.31
C TYR A 57 18.77 11.96 -8.15
N PHE A 58 17.78 12.84 -8.13
CA PHE A 58 17.78 14.10 -8.90
C PHE A 58 18.63 15.21 -8.28
N ALA A 59 19.02 15.10 -7.00
CA ALA A 59 19.93 16.05 -6.37
C ALA A 59 21.34 16.01 -7.00
N SER A 60 21.73 14.88 -7.61
CA SER A 60 22.95 14.79 -8.40
C SER A 60 22.77 15.38 -9.79
N SER A 61 23.54 16.42 -10.12
CA SER A 61 23.52 17.07 -11.44
C SER A 61 23.81 16.10 -12.60
N GLU A 62 24.59 15.04 -12.36
CA GLU A 62 24.88 14.01 -13.38
C GLU A 62 23.64 13.17 -13.72
N ASN A 63 22.86 12.79 -12.70
CA ASN A 63 21.63 12.04 -12.89
C ASN A 63 20.53 12.91 -13.51
N LEU A 64 20.47 14.19 -13.12
CA LEU A 64 19.61 15.16 -13.76
C LEU A 64 19.92 15.28 -15.26
N LEU A 65 21.20 15.35 -15.62
CA LEU A 65 21.64 15.40 -17.01
C LEU A 65 21.30 14.11 -17.77
N LYS A 66 21.47 12.94 -17.16
CA LYS A 66 21.05 11.64 -17.75
C LYS A 66 19.56 11.62 -18.08
N GLU A 67 18.72 12.11 -17.15
CA GLU A 67 17.28 12.15 -17.36
C GLU A 67 16.89 13.14 -18.47
N ILE A 68 17.52 14.32 -18.51
CA ILE A 68 17.31 15.30 -19.59
C ILE A 68 17.76 14.74 -20.95
N LYS A 69 18.93 14.07 -21.00
CA LYS A 69 19.43 13.39 -22.21
C LYS A 69 18.46 12.31 -22.68
N SER A 70 17.89 11.54 -21.76
CA SER A 70 16.87 10.51 -22.04
C SER A 70 15.56 11.11 -22.57
N GLN A 71 14.98 12.11 -21.88
CA GLN A 71 13.67 12.65 -22.21
C GLN A 71 13.66 13.52 -23.48
N PHE A 72 14.73 14.29 -23.72
CA PHE A 72 14.81 15.23 -24.83
C PHE A 72 15.70 14.75 -25.98
N ASN A 73 16.21 13.51 -25.92
CA ASN A 73 17.24 13.00 -26.83
C ASN A 73 18.43 13.98 -26.97
N TYR A 74 18.77 14.68 -25.89
CA TYR A 74 19.85 15.67 -25.91
C TYR A 74 21.19 14.96 -26.07
N ARG A 75 22.00 15.43 -27.02
CA ARG A 75 23.36 14.94 -27.30
C ARG A 75 24.31 16.11 -27.33
N GLU A 76 25.44 15.98 -26.65
CA GLU A 76 26.50 16.97 -26.74
C GLU A 76 27.22 16.85 -28.09
N GLN A 77 27.76 17.97 -28.60
CA GLN A 77 28.50 17.97 -29.86
C GLN A 77 29.74 17.07 -29.74
N GLY A 78 29.75 15.94 -30.44
CA GLY A 78 30.84 14.96 -30.42
C GLY A 78 30.50 13.60 -29.78
N GLU A 79 29.31 13.41 -29.19
CA GLU A 79 28.87 12.10 -28.70
C GLU A 79 28.52 11.14 -29.87
N GLY A 80 29.28 10.05 -30.02
CA GLY A 80 29.03 9.01 -31.02
C GLY A 80 27.94 8.02 -30.57
N LEU A 81 26.95 7.76 -31.42
CA LEU A 81 25.94 6.72 -31.20
C LEU A 81 26.51 5.35 -31.58
N ILE A 82 26.61 4.43 -30.63
CA ILE A 82 26.94 3.02 -30.89
C ILE A 82 25.63 2.22 -31.00
N ILE A 83 25.29 1.76 -32.20
CA ILE A 83 24.19 0.84 -32.43
C ILE A 83 24.73 -0.58 -32.35
N ILE A 84 24.40 -1.31 -31.28
CA ILE A 84 24.73 -2.73 -31.14
C ILE A 84 23.62 -3.53 -31.82
N VAL A 85 23.88 -4.03 -33.03
CA VAL A 85 22.98 -4.98 -33.70
C VAL A 85 23.35 -6.39 -33.26
N PRO A 86 22.48 -7.13 -32.54
CA PRO A 86 22.76 -8.51 -32.21
C PRO A 86 22.84 -9.34 -33.49
N ASN A 87 23.98 -9.99 -33.72
CA ASN A 87 24.13 -10.94 -34.82
C ASN A 87 23.15 -12.09 -34.62
N LYS A 88 22.14 -12.17 -35.49
CA LYS A 88 21.41 -13.41 -35.71
C LYS A 88 22.33 -14.38 -36.46
N THR A 89 23.26 -15.00 -35.76
CA THR A 89 23.80 -16.32 -36.14
C THR A 89 22.84 -17.33 -35.51
N ALA A 90 21.78 -17.71 -36.21
CA ALA A 90 21.76 -18.79 -37.19
C ALA A 90 22.04 -20.14 -36.51
N THR A 91 20.99 -20.70 -35.93
CA THR A 91 20.92 -22.14 -35.64
C THR A 91 20.40 -22.80 -36.90
N GLU A 92 21.32 -23.30 -37.72
CA GLU A 92 21.21 -24.53 -38.54
C GLU A 92 22.59 -24.90 -39.07
#